data_AF-A0A6J6ET87-F1
#
_entry.id   AF-A0A6J6ET87-F1
#
_cell.length_a   1.000
_cell.length_b   1.000
_cell.length_c   1.000
_cell.angle_alpha   90.00
_cell.angle_beta   90.00
_cell.angle_gamma   90.00
#
_symmetry.space_group_name_H-M   'P 1'
#
loop_
_entity.id
_entity.type
_entity.pdbx_description
1 polymer ?
#
loop_
_entity_poly.entity_id
_entity_poly.type
_entity_poly.pdbx_seq_one_letter_code
_entity_poly.pdbx_strand_id
1 'polypeptide(L)'
;MALRGDPVGGPRAPWTPVDGGLTHADELITLAREQGDFTIGVAAFPDGHPNSEGNFDKDIDVLLRKESLGASFATTQFFFEVDKWKRLVDALAKRGSTMPIIAGVLPVTNVKLLTKMAELGGTPIPDSIASRFAAVEDNPEDVRKLGVEIALNLCNDLIDAGVPGIHFYTMNSSTATSEIFESLQDRR
;
A
#
# COMPACT_ATOMS: atom_id res chain seq x y z
N MET A 1 -6.62 5.89 10.43
CA MET A 1 -6.21 6.15 9.03
C MET A 1 -7.09 7.27 8.47
N ALA A 2 -6.50 8.39 8.04
CA ALA A 2 -7.20 9.45 7.35
C ALA A 2 -7.11 9.23 5.83
N LEU A 3 -8.25 8.93 5.21
CA LEU A 3 -8.36 8.59 3.79
C LEU A 3 -9.46 9.44 3.16
N ARG A 4 -9.30 9.81 1.89
CA ARG A 4 -10.37 10.45 1.11
C ARG A 4 -11.51 9.47 0.84
N GLY A 5 -11.14 8.21 0.57
CA GLY A 5 -12.05 7.18 0.09
C GLY A 5 -12.09 7.11 -1.43
N ASP A 6 -12.57 5.96 -1.90
CA ASP A 6 -12.79 5.68 -3.31
C ASP A 6 -14.13 6.26 -3.77
N PRO A 7 -14.20 6.71 -5.03
CA PRO A 7 -15.46 7.16 -5.61
C PRO A 7 -16.42 5.98 -5.82
N VAL A 8 -17.71 6.30 -5.90
CA VAL A 8 -18.74 5.33 -6.26
C VAL A 8 -18.43 4.78 -7.65
N GLY A 9 -18.31 3.46 -7.78
CA GLY A 9 -17.89 2.81 -9.02
C GLY A 9 -16.41 2.42 -9.09
N GLY A 10 -15.62 2.72 -8.04
CA GLY A 10 -14.22 2.29 -7.90
C GLY A 10 -13.20 3.35 -8.37
N PRO A 11 -11.89 3.19 -8.10
CA PRO A 11 -10.93 4.30 -8.09
C PRO A 11 -10.70 5.05 -9.41
N ARG A 12 -11.12 4.48 -10.54
CA ARG A 12 -11.08 5.12 -11.86
C ARG A 12 -12.32 5.96 -12.19
N ALA A 13 -13.38 5.87 -11.39
CA ALA A 13 -14.58 6.68 -11.57
C ALA A 13 -14.33 8.14 -11.15
N PRO A 14 -15.06 9.11 -11.73
CA PRO A 14 -15.05 10.49 -11.24
C PRO A 14 -15.41 10.53 -9.76
N TRP A 15 -14.59 11.22 -8.96
CA TRP A 15 -14.89 11.47 -7.56
C TRP A 15 -15.79 12.69 -7.42
N THR A 16 -16.89 12.53 -6.68
CA THR A 16 -17.88 13.58 -6.45
C THR A 16 -17.93 13.90 -4.97
N PRO A 17 -17.81 15.18 -4.58
CA PRO A 17 -17.94 15.57 -3.19
C PRO A 17 -19.35 15.36 -2.66
N VAL A 18 -19.43 15.04 -1.37
CA VAL A 18 -20.68 15.10 -0.60
C VAL A 18 -20.86 16.54 -0.13
N ASP A 19 -22.09 17.06 -0.21
CA ASP A 19 -22.39 18.41 0.25
C ASP A 19 -22.09 18.56 1.75
N GLY A 20 -21.36 19.61 2.12
CA GLY A 20 -20.83 19.82 3.48
C GLY A 20 -19.77 18.80 3.92
N GLY A 21 -19.31 17.90 3.04
CA GLY A 21 -18.29 16.90 3.30
C GLY A 21 -16.86 17.37 3.02
N LEU A 22 -15.90 16.52 3.38
CA LEU A 22 -14.48 16.73 3.08
C LEU A 22 -14.15 16.23 1.66
N THR A 23 -13.24 16.91 1.00
CA THR A 23 -12.82 16.66 -0.39
C THR A 23 -11.52 15.89 -0.52
N HIS A 24 -10.63 16.06 0.45
CA HIS A 24 -9.32 15.42 0.43
C HIS A 24 -8.92 14.92 1.83
N ALA A 25 -7.97 13.98 1.86
CA ALA A 25 -7.54 13.32 3.09
C ALA A 25 -6.87 14.29 4.09
N ASP A 26 -6.24 15.35 3.58
CA ASP A 26 -5.64 16.45 4.35
C ASP A 26 -6.67 17.21 5.20
N GLU A 27 -7.87 17.46 4.69
CA GLU A 27 -8.92 18.13 5.46
C GLU A 27 -9.37 17.26 6.64
N LEU A 28 -9.36 15.94 6.46
CA LEU A 28 -9.64 14.99 7.54
C LEU A 28 -8.51 14.95 8.57
N ILE A 29 -7.25 15.13 8.15
CA ILE A 29 -6.11 15.26 9.07
C ILE A 29 -6.28 16.52 9.93
N THR A 30 -6.57 17.67 9.30
CA THR A 30 -6.80 18.93 10.01
C THR A 30 -7.95 18.81 11.00
N LEU A 31 -9.10 18.27 10.57
CA LEU A 31 -10.24 18.05 11.46
C LEU A 31 -9.88 17.13 12.63
N ALA A 32 -9.18 16.03 12.38
CA ALA A 32 -8.77 15.13 13.44
C ALA A 32 -7.86 15.83 14.46
N ARG A 33 -6.94 16.70 14.02
CA ARG A 33 -6.08 17.49 14.91
C ARG A 33 -6.85 18.50 15.76
N GLU A 34 -7.90 19.09 15.21
CA GLU A 34 -8.78 20.00 15.95
C GLU A 34 -9.61 19.27 17.02
N GLN A 35 -9.96 18.00 16.78
CA GLN A 35 -10.75 17.20 17.72
C GLN A 35 -9.92 16.54 18.84
N GLY A 36 -8.60 16.40 18.65
CA GLY A 36 -7.73 15.85 19.70
C GLY A 36 -6.37 15.37 19.20
N ASP A 37 -5.60 14.78 20.11
CA ASP A 37 -4.26 14.28 19.82
C ASP A 37 -4.28 12.82 19.36
N PHE A 38 -4.76 12.59 18.14
CA PHE A 38 -4.76 11.28 17.52
C PHE A 38 -3.37 10.91 16.97
N THR A 39 -3.04 9.63 16.87
CA THR A 39 -1.97 9.18 15.95
C THR A 39 -2.58 8.96 14.56
N ILE A 40 -2.17 9.76 13.58
CA ILE A 40 -2.85 9.79 12.27
C ILE A 40 -1.99 9.09 11.22
N GLY A 41 -2.48 7.95 10.73
CA GLY A 41 -1.89 7.27 9.56
C GLY A 41 -2.54 7.71 8.24
N VAL A 42 -1.77 7.76 7.15
CA VAL A 42 -2.26 8.08 5.80
C VAL A 42 -1.86 7.03 4.77
N ALA A 43 -2.50 7.02 3.60
CA ALA A 43 -2.10 6.14 2.49
C ALA A 43 -0.95 6.75 1.66
N ALA A 44 -0.01 5.89 1.25
CA ALA A 44 1.06 6.16 0.29
C ALA A 44 1.02 5.16 -0.89
N PHE A 45 1.57 5.52 -2.04
CA PHE A 45 1.43 4.76 -3.28
C PHE A 45 2.80 4.57 -3.95
N PRO A 46 3.49 3.43 -3.72
CA PRO A 46 4.83 3.18 -4.27
C PRO A 46 4.87 3.16 -5.80
N ASP A 47 3.79 2.68 -6.43
CA ASP A 47 3.60 2.69 -7.89
C ASP A 47 2.91 3.96 -8.42
N GLY A 48 2.70 4.95 -7.54
CA GLY A 48 2.01 6.20 -7.84
C GLY A 48 0.49 6.11 -7.70
N HIS A 49 -0.14 7.22 -7.33
CA HIS A 49 -1.60 7.27 -7.23
C HIS A 49 -2.20 7.43 -8.64
N PRO A 50 -3.31 6.76 -9.00
CA PRO A 50 -3.95 6.92 -10.31
C PRO A 50 -4.21 8.38 -10.74
N ASN A 51 -4.75 9.19 -9.82
CA ASN A 51 -4.98 10.64 -10.00
C ASN A 51 -3.71 11.53 -10.07
N SER A 52 -2.53 10.93 -9.94
CA SER A 52 -1.25 11.64 -10.14
C SER A 52 -0.74 11.50 -11.57
N GLU A 53 -1.44 10.74 -12.43
CA GLU A 53 -1.18 10.67 -13.88
C GLU A 53 0.29 10.35 -14.22
N GLY A 54 0.91 9.48 -13.41
CA GLY A 54 2.32 9.11 -13.56
C GLY A 54 3.33 10.15 -13.05
N ASN A 55 2.87 11.28 -12.51
CA ASN A 55 3.73 12.26 -11.86
C ASN A 55 4.06 11.84 -10.42
N PHE A 56 5.18 11.14 -10.29
CA PHE A 56 5.68 10.68 -9.00
C PHE A 56 5.99 11.84 -8.04
N ASP A 57 6.53 12.97 -8.52
CA ASP A 57 6.87 14.10 -7.65
C ASP A 57 5.64 14.73 -7.00
N LYS A 58 4.51 14.72 -7.71
CA LYS A 58 3.20 15.14 -7.18
C LYS A 58 2.74 14.25 -6.03
N ASP A 59 2.96 12.93 -6.13
CA ASP A 59 2.64 12.00 -5.03
C ASP A 59 3.49 12.28 -3.78
N ILE A 60 4.77 12.60 -3.98
CA ILE A 60 5.66 13.00 -2.89
C ILE A 60 5.20 14.31 -2.24
N ASP A 61 4.85 15.33 -3.03
CA ASP A 61 4.37 16.62 -2.51
C ASP A 61 3.07 16.46 -1.70
N VAL A 62 2.17 15.59 -2.15
CA VAL A 62 0.94 15.27 -1.43
C VAL A 62 1.25 14.61 -0.08
N LEU A 63 2.21 13.68 -0.02
CA LEU A 63 2.60 13.03 1.23
C LEU A 63 3.28 14.00 2.20
N LEU A 64 4.19 14.85 1.72
CA LEU A 64 4.83 15.89 2.54
C LEU A 64 3.80 16.88 3.09
N ARG A 65 2.80 17.24 2.28
CA ARG A 65 1.72 18.10 2.76
C ARG A 65 0.91 17.42 3.85
N LYS A 66 0.57 16.13 3.71
CA LYS A 66 -0.10 15.36 4.78
C LYS A 66 0.74 15.30 6.06
N GLU A 67 2.06 15.08 5.94
CA GLU A 67 3.00 15.12 7.07
C GLU A 67 2.96 16.49 7.77
N SER A 68 3.04 17.59 7.02
CA SER A 68 2.99 18.97 7.57
C SER A 68 1.69 19.30 8.31
N LEU A 69 0.60 18.59 8.00
CA LEU A 69 -0.70 18.75 8.65
C LEU A 69 -0.88 17.83 9.87
N GLY A 70 0.12 17.00 10.19
CA GLY A 70 0.13 16.15 11.38
C GLY A 70 -0.16 14.67 11.12
N ALA A 71 0.04 14.18 9.89
CA ALA A 71 0.18 12.74 9.68
C ALA A 71 1.45 12.23 10.39
N SER A 72 1.29 11.15 11.16
CA SER A 72 2.34 10.57 12.00
C SER A 72 3.05 9.39 11.34
N PHE A 73 2.40 8.72 10.39
CA PHE A 73 2.96 7.61 9.61
C PHE A 73 2.17 7.43 8.31
N ALA A 74 2.73 6.68 7.35
CA ALA A 74 2.00 6.22 6.19
C ALA A 74 2.05 4.70 6.05
N THR A 75 0.97 4.11 5.54
CA THR A 75 0.97 2.71 5.07
C THR A 75 0.86 2.73 3.55
N THR A 76 1.69 1.96 2.86
CA THR A 76 1.62 1.89 1.40
C THR A 76 0.44 1.05 0.93
N GLN A 77 -0.09 1.37 -0.25
CA GLN A 77 -0.77 0.37 -1.10
C GLN A 77 0.16 -0.83 -1.32
N PHE A 78 -0.39 -2.02 -1.57
CA PHE A 78 0.43 -3.19 -1.90
C PHE A 78 1.23 -2.97 -3.19
N PHE A 79 2.38 -3.61 -3.24
CA PHE A 79 3.34 -3.59 -4.34
C PHE A 79 4.08 -4.93 -4.36
N PHE A 80 4.87 -5.18 -5.41
CA PHE A 80 5.53 -6.47 -5.62
C PHE A 80 7.06 -6.44 -5.54
N GLU A 81 7.65 -5.25 -5.64
CA GLU A 81 9.10 -5.08 -5.76
C GLU A 81 9.59 -4.08 -4.72
N VAL A 82 10.57 -4.49 -3.88
CA VAL A 82 11.11 -3.67 -2.78
C VAL A 82 11.60 -2.29 -3.24
N ASP A 83 12.09 -2.19 -4.47
CA ASP A 83 12.63 -0.95 -5.04
C ASP A 83 11.57 0.14 -5.18
N LYS A 84 10.28 -0.22 -5.29
CA LYS A 84 9.17 0.75 -5.29
C LYS A 84 9.06 1.46 -3.95
N TRP A 85 9.17 0.70 -2.85
CA TRP A 85 9.17 1.25 -1.50
C TRP A 85 10.43 2.06 -1.22
N LYS A 86 11.62 1.54 -1.58
CA LYS A 86 12.90 2.26 -1.41
C LYS A 86 12.89 3.61 -2.13
N ARG A 87 12.45 3.63 -3.39
CA ARG A 87 12.33 4.87 -4.18
C ARG A 87 11.43 5.90 -3.50
N LEU A 88 10.30 5.47 -2.93
CA LEU A 88 9.36 6.33 -2.21
C LEU A 88 10.01 6.92 -0.95
N VAL A 89 10.63 6.08 -0.12
CA VAL A 89 11.30 6.51 1.12
C VAL A 89 12.46 7.46 0.81
N ASP A 90 13.30 7.13 -0.16
CA ASP A 90 14.43 7.97 -0.56
C ASP A 90 13.97 9.33 -1.07
N ALA A 91 12.89 9.39 -1.85
CA ALA A 91 12.35 10.65 -2.38
C ALA A 91 11.79 11.55 -1.27
N LEU A 92 11.11 10.98 -0.28
CA LEU A 92 10.63 11.68 0.91
C LEU A 92 11.80 12.18 1.77
N ALA A 93 12.78 11.31 2.05
CA ALA A 93 13.95 11.64 2.85
C ALA A 93 14.80 12.76 2.22
N LYS A 94 14.98 12.75 0.89
CA LYS A 94 15.65 13.82 0.14
C LYS A 94 14.97 15.20 0.29
N ARG A 95 13.69 15.22 0.64
CA ARG A 95 12.91 16.44 0.90
C ARG A 95 12.73 16.73 2.40
N GLY A 96 13.48 16.03 3.26
CA GLY A 96 13.51 16.26 4.70
C GLY A 96 12.38 15.61 5.49
N SER A 97 11.59 14.73 4.88
CA SER A 97 10.56 13.96 5.58
C SER A 97 11.18 13.03 6.62
N THR A 98 10.50 12.86 7.75
CA THR A 98 10.86 11.88 8.80
C THR A 98 9.73 10.89 9.05
N MET A 99 8.60 11.03 8.34
CA MET A 99 7.43 10.18 8.49
C MET A 99 7.75 8.71 8.16
N PRO A 100 7.53 7.77 9.10
CA PRO A 100 7.76 6.34 8.84
C PRO A 100 6.76 5.81 7.80
N ILE A 101 7.29 5.08 6.82
CA ILE A 101 6.53 4.47 5.72
C ILE A 101 6.46 2.95 5.93
N ILE A 102 5.35 2.48 6.47
CA ILE A 102 5.04 1.07 6.71
C ILE A 102 4.66 0.42 5.37
N ALA A 103 5.29 -0.71 5.04
CA ALA A 103 5.06 -1.39 3.77
C ALA A 103 3.79 -2.25 3.82
N GLY A 104 2.85 -1.99 2.90
CA GLY A 104 1.68 -2.82 2.67
C GLY A 104 2.02 -4.04 1.82
N VAL A 105 1.73 -5.26 2.31
CA VAL A 105 1.99 -6.52 1.61
C VAL A 105 0.69 -7.32 1.48
N LEU A 106 0.41 -7.81 0.27
CA LEU A 106 -0.76 -8.64 -0.03
C LEU A 106 -0.32 -10.08 -0.35
N PRO A 107 -0.56 -11.05 0.54
CA PRO A 107 -0.43 -12.47 0.22
C PRO A 107 -1.53 -12.87 -0.76
N VAL A 108 -1.17 -13.16 -2.01
CA VAL A 108 -2.14 -13.47 -3.06
C VAL A 108 -2.69 -14.88 -2.86
N THR A 109 -4.00 -15.01 -2.67
CA THR A 109 -4.68 -16.32 -2.55
C THR A 109 -5.68 -16.57 -3.67
N ASN A 110 -5.94 -15.56 -4.50
CA ASN A 110 -6.90 -15.62 -5.60
C ASN A 110 -6.48 -14.65 -6.71
N VAL A 111 -6.15 -15.19 -7.89
CA VAL A 111 -5.66 -14.41 -9.04
C VAL A 111 -6.71 -13.41 -9.55
N LYS A 112 -8.00 -13.78 -9.57
CA LYS A 112 -9.08 -12.88 -10.03
C LYS A 112 -9.21 -11.66 -9.11
N LEU A 113 -9.08 -11.89 -7.80
CA LEU A 113 -9.11 -10.82 -6.81
C LEU A 113 -7.87 -9.93 -6.95
N LEU A 114 -6.69 -10.52 -7.20
CA LEU A 114 -5.47 -9.77 -7.48
C LEU A 114 -5.65 -8.85 -8.70
N THR A 115 -6.08 -9.38 -9.84
CA THR A 115 -6.26 -8.59 -11.07
C THR A 115 -7.21 -7.43 -10.84
N LYS A 116 -8.34 -7.68 -10.17
CA LYS A 116 -9.30 -6.63 -9.81
C LYS A 116 -8.67 -5.56 -8.91
N MET A 117 -7.90 -5.96 -7.90
CA MET A 117 -7.25 -5.00 -7.00
C MET A 117 -6.16 -4.19 -7.69
N ALA A 118 -5.38 -4.81 -8.59
CA ALA A 118 -4.39 -4.12 -9.41
C ALA A 118 -5.02 -3.07 -10.33
N GLU A 119 -6.11 -3.45 -11.02
CA GLU A 119 -6.85 -2.54 -11.91
C GLU A 119 -7.49 -1.35 -11.18
N LEU A 120 -7.93 -1.56 -9.94
CA LEU A 120 -8.54 -0.50 -9.12
C LEU A 120 -7.46 0.35 -8.45
N GLY A 121 -6.42 -0.28 -7.88
CA GLY A 121 -5.37 0.41 -7.13
C GLY A 121 -4.34 1.13 -7.99
N GLY A 122 -4.27 0.84 -9.30
CA GLY A 122 -3.22 1.35 -10.18
C GLY A 122 -1.87 0.69 -9.98
N THR A 123 -1.80 -0.39 -9.19
CA THR A 123 -0.58 -1.18 -8.97
C THR A 123 -0.38 -2.11 -10.17
N PRO A 124 0.64 -1.91 -11.03
CA PRO A 124 0.94 -2.86 -12.09
C PRO A 124 1.43 -4.17 -11.48
N ILE A 125 0.92 -5.30 -11.97
CA ILE A 125 1.47 -6.62 -11.65
C ILE A 125 2.66 -6.84 -12.60
N PRO A 126 3.89 -7.07 -12.10
CA PRO A 126 5.02 -7.36 -12.97
C PRO A 126 4.76 -8.59 -13.84
N ASP A 127 5.16 -8.55 -15.12
CA ASP A 127 4.95 -9.65 -16.08
C ASP A 127 5.54 -10.97 -15.58
N SER A 128 6.67 -10.91 -14.87
CA SER A 128 7.31 -12.06 -14.24
C SER A 128 6.41 -12.73 -13.19
N ILE A 129 5.67 -11.94 -12.42
CA ILE A 129 4.73 -12.44 -11.41
C ILE A 129 3.44 -12.91 -12.06
N ALA A 130 2.91 -12.14 -13.02
CA ALA A 130 1.70 -12.49 -13.76
C ALA A 130 1.85 -13.85 -14.47
N SER A 131 3.01 -14.06 -15.12
CA SER A 131 3.31 -15.33 -15.81
C SER A 131 3.37 -16.52 -14.86
N ARG A 132 3.90 -16.34 -13.65
CA ARG A 132 3.95 -17.40 -12.63
C ARG A 132 2.55 -17.76 -12.13
N PHE A 133 1.69 -16.77 -11.90
CA PHE A 133 0.30 -17.03 -11.49
C PHE A 133 -0.51 -17.71 -12.60
N ALA A 134 -0.35 -17.28 -13.85
CA ALA A 134 -1.02 -17.90 -14.99
C ALA A 134 -0.66 -19.39 -15.14
N ALA A 135 0.58 -19.78 -14.81
CA ALA A 135 1.01 -21.17 -14.87
C ALA A 135 0.35 -22.10 -13.83
N VAL A 136 -0.27 -21.55 -12.78
CA VAL A 136 -0.87 -22.32 -11.67
C VAL A 136 -2.33 -21.95 -11.39
N GLU A 137 -2.95 -21.10 -12.23
CA GLU A 137 -4.24 -20.46 -11.93
C GLU A 137 -5.41 -21.43 -11.72
N ASP A 138 -5.32 -22.62 -12.33
CA ASP A 138 -6.33 -23.68 -12.23
C ASP A 138 -6.25 -24.48 -10.92
N ASN A 139 -5.19 -24.32 -10.12
CA ASN A 139 -5.02 -24.99 -8.83
C ASN A 139 -4.96 -23.98 -7.67
N PRO A 140 -6.04 -23.81 -6.89
CA PRO A 140 -6.09 -22.87 -5.78
C PRO A 140 -5.00 -23.07 -4.73
N GLU A 141 -4.59 -24.30 -4.47
CA GLU A 141 -3.51 -24.58 -3.50
C GLU A 141 -2.15 -24.10 -4.01
N ASP A 142 -1.87 -24.28 -5.30
CA ASP A 142 -0.61 -23.82 -5.89
C ASP A 142 -0.59 -22.29 -6.04
N VAL A 143 -1.74 -21.65 -6.35
CA VAL A 143 -1.89 -20.19 -6.29
C VAL A 143 -1.56 -19.65 -4.89
N ARG A 144 -2.13 -20.27 -3.84
CA ARG A 144 -1.89 -19.85 -2.45
C ARG A 144 -0.40 -19.98 -2.08
N LYS A 145 0.22 -21.14 -2.38
CA LYS A 145 1.65 -21.37 -2.11
C LYS A 145 2.53 -20.35 -2.82
N LEU A 146 2.26 -20.09 -4.10
CA LEU A 146 2.99 -19.10 -4.88
C LEU A 146 2.83 -17.69 -4.30
N GLY A 147 1.62 -17.31 -3.91
CA GLY A 147 1.39 -16.00 -3.31
C GLY A 147 2.05 -15.81 -1.94
N VAL A 148 2.10 -16.87 -1.12
CA VAL A 148 2.89 -16.89 0.13
C VAL A 148 4.37 -16.74 -0.16
N GLU A 149 4.91 -17.49 -1.12
CA GLU A 149 6.33 -17.42 -1.50
C GLU A 149 6.73 -16.01 -1.97
N ILE A 150 5.95 -15.40 -2.87
CA ILE A 150 6.19 -14.05 -3.39
C ILE A 150 6.14 -13.03 -2.24
N ALA A 151 5.11 -13.09 -1.39
CA ALA A 151 4.97 -12.17 -0.26
C ALA A 151 6.09 -12.33 0.77
N LEU A 152 6.51 -13.58 1.05
CA LEU A 152 7.62 -13.87 1.96
C LEU A 152 8.95 -13.30 1.44
N ASN A 153 9.24 -13.47 0.14
CA ASN A 153 10.43 -12.90 -0.49
C ASN A 153 10.43 -11.36 -0.38
N LEU A 154 9.29 -10.72 -0.68
CA LEU A 154 9.16 -9.27 -0.52
C LEU A 154 9.34 -8.83 0.94
N CYS A 155 8.81 -9.57 1.91
CA CYS A 155 9.00 -9.26 3.33
C CYS A 155 10.47 -9.35 3.73
N ASN A 156 11.20 -10.38 3.27
CA ASN A 156 12.63 -10.51 3.51
C ASN A 156 13.40 -9.31 2.95
N ASP A 157 13.15 -8.95 1.69
CA ASP A 157 13.79 -7.81 1.04
C ASP A 157 13.50 -6.49 1.76
N LEU A 158 12.28 -6.32 2.28
CA LEU A 158 11.87 -5.14 3.05
C LEU A 158 12.56 -5.07 4.42
N ILE A 159 12.67 -6.20 5.13
CA ILE A 159 13.39 -6.29 6.41
C ILE A 159 14.86 -5.95 6.18
N ASP A 160 15.50 -6.51 5.15
CA ASP A 160 16.90 -6.23 4.81
C ASP A 160 17.10 -4.76 4.38
N ALA A 161 16.06 -4.11 3.86
CA ALA A 161 16.06 -2.69 3.55
C ALA A 161 15.78 -1.78 4.76
N GLY A 162 15.53 -2.34 5.95
CA GLY A 162 15.26 -1.57 7.17
C GLY A 162 13.86 -0.98 7.23
N VAL A 163 12.85 -1.67 6.69
CA VAL A 163 11.45 -1.25 6.80
C VAL A 163 11.06 -1.07 8.28
N PRO A 164 10.34 0.00 8.68
CA PRO A 164 9.93 0.21 10.07
C PRO A 164 8.79 -0.73 10.51
N GLY A 165 8.12 -1.39 9.56
CA GLY A 165 7.06 -2.35 9.81
C GLY A 165 6.37 -2.80 8.53
N ILE A 166 5.67 -3.94 8.60
CA ILE A 166 4.92 -4.54 7.50
C ILE A 166 3.43 -4.60 7.89
N HIS A 167 2.57 -4.11 7.01
CA HIS A 167 1.11 -4.14 7.13
C HIS A 167 0.54 -5.17 6.15
N PHE A 168 -0.08 -6.25 6.65
CA PHE A 168 -0.64 -7.30 5.81
C PHE A 168 -2.10 -7.04 5.43
N TYR A 169 -2.39 -7.09 4.13
CA TYR A 169 -3.74 -7.17 3.60
C TYR A 169 -4.25 -8.61 3.66
N THR A 170 -4.93 -8.96 4.76
CA THR A 170 -5.32 -10.35 5.05
C THR A 170 -6.54 -10.84 4.27
N MET A 171 -7.35 -9.92 3.72
CA MET A 171 -8.59 -10.24 3.02
C MET A 171 -9.53 -11.15 3.85
N ASN A 172 -9.62 -10.91 5.15
CA ASN A 172 -10.37 -11.71 6.13
C ASN A 172 -9.93 -13.18 6.24
N SER A 173 -8.69 -13.51 5.84
CA SER A 173 -8.09 -14.83 5.96
C SER A 173 -6.75 -14.77 6.71
N SER A 174 -6.55 -15.63 7.69
CA SER A 174 -5.33 -15.64 8.51
C SER A 174 -4.23 -16.53 7.95
N THR A 175 -4.57 -17.67 7.32
CA THR A 175 -3.62 -18.75 7.02
C THR A 175 -2.35 -18.29 6.30
N ALA A 176 -2.48 -17.55 5.21
CA ALA A 176 -1.33 -17.08 4.43
C ALA A 176 -0.46 -16.09 5.21
N THR A 177 -1.07 -15.20 5.99
CA THR A 177 -0.35 -14.20 6.80
C THR A 177 0.35 -14.88 7.99
N SER A 178 -0.30 -15.86 8.61
CA SER A 178 0.30 -16.66 9.70
C SER A 178 1.52 -17.44 9.22
N GLU A 179 1.45 -18.09 8.07
CA GLU A 179 2.56 -18.84 7.48
C GLU A 179 3.77 -17.94 7.17
N ILE A 180 3.51 -16.74 6.63
CA ILE A 180 4.56 -15.74 6.39
C ILE A 180 5.16 -15.27 7.72
N PHE A 181 4.32 -14.92 8.69
CA PHE A 181 4.78 -14.45 10.01
C PHE A 181 5.64 -15.49 10.73
N GLU A 182 5.20 -16.75 10.76
CA GLU A 182 5.96 -17.88 11.33
C GLU A 182 7.33 -18.03 10.66
N SER A 183 7.40 -17.88 9.33
CA SER A 183 8.65 -17.95 8.57
C SER A 183 9.61 -16.78 8.84
N LEU A 184 9.12 -15.68 9.40
CA LEU A 184 9.88 -14.46 9.67
C LEU A 184 10.23 -14.26 11.15
N GLN A 185 9.79 -15.13 12.07
CA GLN A 185 9.91 -14.88 13.53
C GLN A 185 11.34 -14.63 14.02
N ASP A 186 12.35 -15.19 13.34
CA ASP A 186 13.76 -15.02 13.70
C ASP A 186 14.43 -13.81 13.04
N ARG A 187 13.71 -13.10 12.15
CA ARG A 187 14.15 -11.88 11.49
C ARG A 187 13.68 -10.68 12.31
N ARG A 188 14.63 -9.90 12.84
CA ARG A 188 14.37 -8.67 13.57
C ARG A 188 14.35 -7.47 12.65
#